data_AF-A0A915KUY1-F1
#
_entry.id   AF-A0A915KUY1-F1
#
_cell.length_a   1.000
_cell.length_b   1.000
_cell.length_c   1.000
_cell.angle_alpha   90.00
_cell.angle_beta   90.00
_cell.angle_gamma   90.00
#
_symmetry.space_group_name_H-M   'P 1'
#
loop_
_entity.id
_entity.type
_entity.pdbx_description
1 polymer ?
#
loop_
_entity_poly.entity_id
_entity_poly.type
_entity_poly.pdbx_seq_one_letter_code
_entity_poly.pdbx_strand_id
1 'polypeptide(L)'
;MADAKMAGEEMFGAQPRLASHQVENIVNYLLHRIADNELYDVIQKMGDHAQFYFCYRWFLLDFKREFEYEDVFSVWETIWSANRLISENFDLFLALAMIETYRNDIIEECAEFSDIIKFFNEMAEKHDAKSMLENARRMLNHLQSNF
;
A
#
# COMPACT_ATOMS: atom_id res chain seq x y z
N MET A 1 24.83 -8.25 35.31
CA MET A 1 24.59 -6.90 34.74
C MET A 1 24.85 -6.96 33.23
N ALA A 2 24.06 -7.77 32.53
CA ALA A 2 24.26 -8.11 31.12
C ALA A 2 22.92 -8.31 30.37
N ASP A 3 21.86 -7.57 30.75
CA ASP A 3 20.50 -7.74 30.18
C ASP A 3 19.92 -6.48 29.53
N ALA A 4 20.71 -5.42 29.32
CA ALA A 4 20.21 -4.17 28.73
C ALA A 4 20.64 -3.94 27.27
N LYS A 5 21.54 -4.77 26.72
CA LYS A 5 22.11 -4.56 25.37
C LYS A 5 21.48 -5.42 24.27
N MET A 6 20.59 -6.34 24.63
CA MET A 6 19.98 -7.30 23.71
C MET A 6 18.55 -6.94 23.28
N ALA A 7 18.03 -5.77 23.70
CA ALA A 7 16.69 -5.30 23.33
C ALA A 7 16.71 -4.27 22.17
N GLY A 8 17.88 -3.77 21.78
CA GLY A 8 18.01 -2.74 20.74
C GLY A 8 18.17 -3.27 19.33
N GLU A 9 18.71 -4.49 19.16
CA GLU A 9 19.02 -5.07 17.85
C GLU A 9 17.89 -5.95 17.27
N GLU A 10 16.90 -6.34 18.08
CA GLU A 10 15.71 -7.09 17.61
C GLU A 10 14.52 -6.21 17.21
N MET A 11 14.56 -4.89 17.45
CA MET A 11 13.40 -4.01 17.19
C MET A 11 13.29 -3.53 15.73
N PHE A 12 14.40 -3.61 14.98
CA PHE A 12 14.48 -3.17 13.57
C PHE A 12 15.00 -4.28 12.64
N GLY A 13 14.99 -5.53 13.12
CA GLY A 13 15.37 -6.71 12.36
C GLY A 13 14.34 -7.03 11.27
N ALA A 14 14.59 -6.49 10.08
CA ALA A 14 14.16 -6.95 8.76
C ALA A 14 13.05 -8.01 8.77
N GLN A 15 11.81 -7.59 8.57
CA GLN A 15 10.78 -8.52 8.12
C GLN A 15 10.86 -8.65 6.59
N PRO A 16 11.23 -9.82 6.03
CA PRO A 16 11.03 -10.09 4.62
C PRO A 16 9.55 -10.41 4.47
N ARG A 17 8.69 -9.38 4.45
CA ARG A 17 7.30 -9.58 4.87
C ARG A 17 6.44 -10.35 3.85
N LEU A 18 6.80 -10.38 2.56
CA LEU A 18 6.27 -11.30 1.54
C LEU A 18 7.27 -11.33 0.37
N ALA A 19 7.44 -12.48 -0.29
CA ALA A 19 8.15 -12.48 -1.58
C ALA A 19 7.39 -11.55 -2.55
N SER A 20 8.10 -10.82 -3.44
CA SER A 20 7.48 -9.88 -4.39
C SER A 20 6.27 -10.48 -5.12
N HIS A 21 6.36 -11.77 -5.47
CA HIS A 21 5.28 -12.52 -6.11
C HIS A 21 4.04 -12.77 -5.21
N GLN A 22 4.21 -12.89 -3.89
CA GLN A 22 3.07 -13.03 -2.98
C GLN A 22 2.35 -11.69 -2.76
N VAL A 23 3.09 -10.58 -2.66
CA VAL A 23 2.49 -9.23 -2.66
C VAL A 23 1.69 -9.03 -3.94
N GLU A 24 2.28 -9.37 -5.07
CA GLU A 24 1.66 -9.29 -6.39
C GLU A 24 0.34 -10.09 -6.47
N ASN A 25 0.34 -11.35 -6.02
CA ASN A 25 -0.87 -12.18 -6.01
C ASN A 25 -1.96 -11.62 -5.11
N ILE A 26 -1.61 -11.09 -3.93
CA ILE A 26 -2.60 -10.53 -3.01
C ILE A 26 -3.10 -9.18 -3.52
N VAL A 27 -2.23 -8.31 -4.04
CA VAL A 27 -2.63 -7.02 -4.62
C VAL A 27 -3.51 -7.23 -5.85
N ASN A 28 -3.17 -8.17 -6.75
CA ASN A 28 -4.02 -8.56 -7.87
C ASN A 28 -5.39 -9.06 -7.40
N TYR A 29 -5.41 -9.94 -6.40
CA TYR A 29 -6.65 -10.44 -5.83
C TYR A 29 -7.51 -9.32 -5.21
N LEU A 30 -6.88 -8.41 -4.47
CA LEU A 30 -7.57 -7.30 -3.81
C LEU A 30 -8.04 -6.24 -4.80
N LEU A 31 -7.28 -5.93 -5.86
CA LEU A 31 -7.73 -5.03 -6.93
C LEU A 31 -8.95 -5.62 -7.65
N HIS A 32 -8.87 -6.88 -8.07
CA HIS A 32 -9.98 -7.56 -8.73
C HIS A 32 -11.23 -7.63 -7.83
N ARG A 33 -11.04 -7.85 -6.52
CA ARG A 33 -12.16 -8.08 -5.58
C ARG A 33 -12.70 -6.80 -4.94
N ILE A 34 -11.94 -5.71 -4.89
CA ILE A 34 -12.26 -4.52 -4.06
C ILE A 34 -12.20 -3.20 -4.85
N ALA A 35 -11.28 -3.02 -5.79
CA ALA A 35 -10.96 -1.71 -6.38
C ALA A 35 -11.40 -1.53 -7.84
N ASP A 36 -12.33 -2.38 -8.31
CA ASP A 36 -13.01 -2.29 -9.62
C ASP A 36 -12.26 -2.94 -10.81
N ASN A 37 -13.01 -3.73 -11.60
CA ASN A 37 -12.55 -4.48 -12.76
C ASN A 37 -11.97 -3.59 -13.86
N GLU A 38 -12.47 -2.37 -14.03
CA GLU A 38 -11.99 -1.48 -15.09
C GLU A 38 -10.56 -0.99 -14.82
N LEU A 39 -10.23 -0.62 -13.58
CA LEU A 39 -8.87 -0.22 -13.20
C LEU A 39 -7.91 -1.40 -13.30
N TYR A 40 -8.36 -2.59 -12.89
CA TYR A 40 -7.61 -3.82 -13.08
C TYR A 40 -7.32 -4.06 -14.57
N ASP A 41 -8.33 -3.95 -15.44
CA ASP A 41 -8.17 -4.14 -16.88
C ASP A 41 -7.24 -3.10 -17.51
N VAL A 42 -7.27 -1.84 -17.05
CA VAL A 42 -6.35 -0.78 -17.49
C VAL A 42 -4.91 -1.13 -17.13
N ILE A 43 -4.65 -1.51 -15.87
CA ILE A 43 -3.31 -1.89 -15.40
C ILE A 43 -2.81 -3.14 -16.14
N GLN A 44 -3.66 -4.14 -16.39
CA GLN A 44 -3.30 -5.34 -17.14
C GLN A 44 -2.97 -5.05 -18.61
N LYS A 45 -3.69 -4.13 -19.25
CA LYS A 45 -3.42 -3.72 -20.65
C LYS A 45 -2.09 -2.98 -20.81
N MET A 46 -1.57 -2.37 -19.76
CA MET A 46 -0.30 -1.62 -19.79
C MET A 46 0.96 -2.53 -19.77
N GLY A 47 0.81 -3.86 -19.61
CA GLY A 47 1.81 -4.86 -20.00
C GLY A 47 2.22 -5.89 -18.93
N ASP A 48 2.64 -7.08 -19.39
CA ASP A 48 2.97 -8.26 -18.57
C ASP A 48 4.17 -8.08 -17.60
N HIS A 49 4.96 -7.02 -17.74
CA HIS A 49 6.12 -6.72 -16.87
C HIS A 49 5.87 -5.54 -15.92
N ALA A 50 4.71 -4.90 -16.01
CA ALA A 50 4.31 -3.71 -15.25
C ALA A 50 3.55 -4.06 -13.95
N GLN A 51 3.73 -5.27 -13.45
CA GLN A 51 3.10 -5.75 -12.22
C GLN A 51 3.66 -4.98 -11.02
N PHE A 52 2.93 -3.96 -10.56
CA PHE A 52 3.08 -3.29 -9.28
C PHE A 52 4.47 -2.73 -8.91
N TYR A 53 5.40 -2.61 -9.85
CA TYR A 53 6.70 -1.96 -9.57
C TYR A 53 6.55 -0.54 -9.04
N PHE A 54 5.46 0.17 -9.38
CA PHE A 54 5.19 1.50 -8.84
C PHE A 54 5.00 1.50 -7.32
N CYS A 55 4.35 0.47 -6.75
CA CYS A 55 4.16 0.36 -5.31
C CYS A 55 5.28 -0.41 -4.59
N TYR A 56 6.28 -0.94 -5.32
CA TYR A 56 7.46 -1.54 -4.70
C TYR A 56 8.17 -0.56 -3.76
N ARG A 57 8.27 0.72 -4.13
CA ARG A 57 8.83 1.77 -3.27
C ARG A 57 8.05 1.92 -1.96
N TRP A 58 6.73 1.81 -2.01
CA TRP A 58 5.87 1.99 -0.85
C TRP A 58 6.16 0.94 0.21
N PHE A 59 6.20 -0.33 -0.19
CA PHE A 59 6.49 -1.42 0.75
C PHE A 59 7.96 -1.45 1.17
N LEU A 60 8.89 -1.12 0.28
CA LEU A 60 10.32 -1.11 0.61
C LEU A 60 10.68 -0.05 1.66
N LEU A 61 9.98 1.09 1.66
CA LEU A 61 10.26 2.23 2.52
C LEU A 61 9.17 2.44 3.58
N ASP A 62 8.32 1.45 3.82
CA ASP A 62 7.16 1.53 4.73
C ASP A 62 6.36 2.84 4.53
N PHE A 63 6.11 3.24 3.28
CA PHE A 63 5.38 4.45 2.90
C PHE A 63 6.02 5.78 3.37
N LYS A 64 7.26 5.77 3.88
CA LYS A 64 7.94 6.96 4.43
C LYS A 64 8.03 8.13 3.45
N ARG A 65 8.12 7.84 2.15
CA ARG A 65 8.24 8.83 1.07
C ARG A 65 6.90 9.33 0.54
N GLU A 66 5.79 8.72 0.97
CA GLU A 66 4.46 9.04 0.45
C GLU A 66 3.74 10.05 1.36
N PHE A 67 4.06 10.05 2.66
CA PHE A 67 3.40 10.93 3.65
C PHE A 67 4.36 11.97 4.22
N GLU A 68 3.81 13.12 4.59
CA GLU A 68 4.54 14.16 5.32
C GLU A 68 5.13 13.59 6.63
N TYR A 69 6.21 14.21 7.10
CA TYR A 69 6.90 13.75 8.30
C TYR A 69 6.01 13.72 9.54
N GLU A 70 5.09 14.68 9.67
CA GLU A 70 4.18 14.78 10.81
C GLU A 70 3.16 13.63 10.82
N ASP A 71 2.75 13.15 9.64
CA ASP A 71 1.73 12.12 9.48
C ASP A 71 2.29 10.70 9.46
N VAL A 72 3.57 10.52 9.07
CA VAL A 72 4.13 9.18 8.85
C VAL A 72 4.07 8.30 10.10
N PHE A 73 4.26 8.87 11.29
CA PHE A 73 4.19 8.12 12.54
C PHE A 73 2.78 7.59 12.80
N SER A 74 1.75 8.41 12.55
CA SER A 74 0.34 8.01 12.68
C SER A 74 -0.01 6.87 11.70
N VAL A 75 0.50 6.95 10.47
CA VAL A 75 0.37 5.87 9.47
C VAL A 75 1.02 4.59 9.98
N TRP A 76 2.26 4.65 10.46
CA TRP A 76 2.98 3.48 10.97
C TRP A 76 2.32 2.85 12.19
N GLU A 77 1.94 3.66 13.18
CA GLU A 77 1.25 3.19 14.39
C GLU A 77 -0.06 2.50 14.04
N THR A 78 -0.78 3.04 13.04
CA THR A 78 -2.03 2.44 12.55
C THR A 78 -1.77 1.12 11.84
N ILE A 79 -0.80 1.06 10.91
CA ILE A 79 -0.44 -0.18 10.20
C ILE A 79 -0.01 -1.26 11.20
N TRP A 80 0.88 -0.95 12.13
CA TRP A 80 1.37 -1.94 13.10
C TRP A 80 0.24 -2.43 14.02
N SER A 81 -0.62 -1.54 14.49
CA SER A 81 -1.76 -1.89 15.33
C SER A 81 -2.77 -2.74 14.55
N ALA A 82 -3.12 -2.34 13.33
CA ALA A 82 -4.05 -3.06 12.47
C ALA A 82 -3.51 -4.44 12.04
N ASN A 83 -2.20 -4.53 11.75
CA ASN A 83 -1.53 -5.79 11.41
C ASN A 83 -1.61 -6.82 12.51
N ARG A 84 -1.60 -6.37 13.77
CA ARG A 84 -1.70 -7.24 14.94
C ARG A 84 -3.14 -7.57 15.33
N LEU A 85 -4.07 -6.64 15.15
CA LEU A 85 -5.40 -6.73 15.73
C LEU A 85 -6.49 -7.17 14.74
N ILE A 86 -6.33 -6.89 13.45
CA ILE A 86 -7.44 -6.98 12.48
C ILE A 86 -7.07 -7.79 11.23
N SER A 87 -5.88 -7.58 10.65
CA SER A 87 -5.48 -8.27 9.40
C SER A 87 -3.97 -8.23 9.22
N GLU A 88 -3.31 -9.36 8.97
CA GLU A 88 -1.84 -9.46 8.85
C GLU A 88 -1.22 -8.58 7.75
N ASN A 89 -2.02 -8.03 6.82
CA ASN A 89 -1.56 -7.28 5.65
C ASN A 89 -2.33 -5.95 5.44
N PHE A 90 -2.56 -5.16 6.50
CA PHE A 90 -3.26 -3.86 6.43
C PHE A 90 -2.57 -2.85 5.49
N ASP A 91 -1.25 -2.92 5.38
CA ASP A 91 -0.43 -2.14 4.46
C ASP A 91 -0.83 -2.33 2.98
N LEU A 92 -1.35 -3.50 2.61
CA LEU A 92 -1.90 -3.73 1.26
C LEU A 92 -3.19 -2.95 1.04
N PHE A 93 -4.05 -2.83 2.06
CA PHE A 93 -5.26 -2.03 1.99
C PHE A 93 -4.94 -0.54 1.94
N LEU A 94 -3.84 -0.10 2.56
CA LEU A 94 -3.35 1.27 2.43
C LEU A 94 -2.89 1.57 1.00
N ALA A 95 -2.07 0.70 0.41
CA ALA A 95 -1.66 0.84 -0.99
C ALA A 95 -2.88 0.87 -1.93
N LEU A 96 -3.87 0.01 -1.66
CA LEU A 96 -5.10 -0.04 -2.44
C LEU A 96 -5.94 1.22 -2.27
N ALA A 97 -6.03 1.77 -1.06
CA ALA A 97 -6.74 3.02 -0.80
C ALA A 97 -6.11 4.20 -1.54
N MET A 98 -4.77 4.25 -1.65
CA MET A 98 -4.08 5.26 -2.45
C MET A 98 -4.45 5.12 -3.93
N ILE A 99 -4.39 3.91 -4.49
CA ILE A 99 -4.75 3.65 -5.88
C ILE A 99 -6.22 4.02 -6.16
N GLU A 100 -7.13 3.58 -5.30
CA GLU A 100 -8.57 3.86 -5.41
C GLU A 100 -8.88 5.35 -5.34
N THR A 101 -8.17 6.11 -4.50
CA THR A 101 -8.37 7.56 -4.38
C THR A 101 -8.07 8.28 -5.69
N TYR A 102 -7.03 7.86 -6.42
CA TYR A 102 -6.61 8.47 -7.68
C TYR A 102 -7.11 7.71 -8.91
N ARG A 103 -8.11 6.84 -8.75
CA ARG A 103 -8.60 5.96 -9.81
C ARG A 103 -8.96 6.73 -11.09
N ASN A 104 -9.74 7.79 -10.95
CA ASN A 104 -10.22 8.55 -12.11
C ASN A 104 -9.06 9.28 -12.80
N ASP A 105 -8.16 9.88 -12.02
CA ASP A 105 -6.97 10.56 -12.55
C ASP A 105 -6.07 9.58 -13.31
N ILE A 106 -5.86 8.37 -12.78
CA ILE A 106 -5.08 7.33 -13.44
C ILE A 106 -5.72 6.91 -14.77
N ILE A 107 -7.04 6.69 -14.79
CA ILE A 107 -7.75 6.24 -15.99
C ILE A 107 -7.81 7.35 -17.07
N GLU A 108 -7.95 8.60 -16.66
CA GLU A 108 -8.10 9.74 -17.57
C GLU A 108 -6.76 10.27 -18.08
N GLU A 109 -5.72 10.29 -17.24
CA GLU A 109 -4.45 10.96 -17.55
C GLU A 109 -3.27 10.02 -17.86
N CYS A 110 -3.29 8.77 -17.40
CA CYS A 110 -2.17 7.85 -17.61
C CYS A 110 -2.40 6.95 -18.83
N ALA A 111 -1.66 7.20 -19.92
CA ALA A 111 -1.73 6.39 -21.13
C ALA A 111 -0.79 5.18 -21.08
N GLU A 112 0.36 5.33 -20.40
CA GLU A 112 1.38 4.30 -20.27
C GLU A 112 1.78 4.08 -18.81
N PHE A 113 2.38 2.92 -18.51
CA PHE A 113 2.82 2.58 -17.15
C PHE A 113 3.80 3.60 -16.54
N SER A 114 4.65 4.22 -17.35
CA SER A 114 5.57 5.28 -16.90
C SER A 114 4.84 6.51 -16.37
N ASP A 115 3.64 6.79 -16.85
CA ASP A 115 2.83 7.94 -16.41
C ASP A 115 2.31 7.71 -14.99
N ILE A 116 1.90 6.47 -14.66
CA ILE A 116 1.50 6.08 -13.31
C ILE A 116 2.66 6.26 -12.32
N ILE A 117 3.86 5.79 -12.69
CA ILE A 117 5.06 5.97 -11.85
C ILE A 117 5.32 7.47 -11.63
N LYS A 118 5.25 8.26 -12.70
CA LYS A 118 5.49 9.70 -12.61
C LYS A 118 4.44 10.40 -11.74
N PHE A 119 3.16 10.06 -11.91
CA PHE A 119 2.06 10.58 -11.12
C PHE A 119 2.28 10.35 -9.62
N PHE A 120 2.53 9.10 -9.21
CA PHE A 120 2.77 8.79 -7.80
C PHE A 120 4.10 9.34 -7.27
N ASN A 121 5.10 9.54 -8.12
CA ASN A 121 6.31 10.27 -7.72
C ASN A 121 6.01 11.75 -7.42
N GLU A 122 5.14 12.39 -8.22
CA GLU A 122 4.75 13.78 -8.03
C GLU A 122 3.77 13.98 -6.87
N MET A 123 3.03 12.94 -6.49
CA MET A 123 2.11 12.94 -5.34
C MET A 123 2.76 12.60 -4.00
N ALA A 124 4.05 12.23 -4.01
CA ALA A 124 4.82 12.01 -2.80
C ALA A 124 4.68 13.18 -1.81
N GLU A 125 4.42 12.87 -0.54
CA GLU A 125 4.17 13.81 0.56
C GLU A 125 2.90 14.66 0.41
N LYS A 126 2.04 14.40 -0.57
CA LYS A 126 0.77 15.15 -0.78
C LYS A 126 -0.49 14.35 -0.43
N HIS A 127 -0.33 13.11 0.02
CA HIS A 127 -1.46 12.26 0.38
C HIS A 127 -2.04 12.66 1.74
N ASP A 128 -3.35 12.82 1.83
CA ASP A 128 -4.03 12.98 3.13
C ASP A 128 -4.03 11.64 3.87
N ALA A 129 -3.11 11.50 4.81
CA ALA A 129 -2.92 10.27 5.59
C ALA A 129 -4.19 9.79 6.27
N LYS A 130 -5.00 10.72 6.82
CA LYS A 130 -6.23 10.36 7.53
C LYS A 130 -7.24 9.74 6.57
N SER A 131 -7.47 10.37 5.42
CA SER A 131 -8.38 9.85 4.40
C SER A 131 -7.90 8.51 3.84
N MET A 132 -6.60 8.34 3.62
CA MET A 132 -6.03 7.06 3.14
C MET A 132 -6.26 5.92 4.14
N LEU A 133 -6.01 6.15 5.43
CA LEU A 133 -6.22 5.15 6.48
C LEU A 133 -7.71 4.80 6.67
N GLU A 134 -8.60 5.80 6.57
CA GLU A 134 -10.04 5.59 6.67
C GLU A 134 -10.58 4.76 5.49
N ASN A 135 -10.10 5.05 4.28
CA ASN A 135 -10.42 4.26 3.09
C ASN A 135 -9.88 2.82 3.20
N ALA A 136 -8.62 2.65 3.63
CA ALA A 136 -8.03 1.33 3.84
C ALA A 136 -8.86 0.48 4.83
N ARG A 137 -9.29 1.10 5.94
CA ARG A 137 -10.15 0.44 6.92
C ARG A 137 -11.52 0.09 6.34
N ARG A 138 -12.13 0.98 5.55
CA ARG A 138 -13.41 0.73 4.86
C ARG A 138 -13.31 -0.48 3.93
N MET A 139 -12.23 -0.57 3.16
CA MET A 139 -11.95 -1.70 2.26
C MET A 139 -11.80 -3.02 3.02
N LEU A 140 -11.06 -3.02 4.13
CA LEU A 140 -10.92 -4.19 4.99
C LEU A 140 -12.26 -4.64 5.58
N ASN A 141 -13.06 -3.71 6.11
CA ASN A 141 -14.38 -4.03 6.66
C ASN A 141 -15.31 -4.63 5.60
N HIS A 142 -15.30 -4.07 4.38
CA HIS A 142 -16.08 -4.61 3.26
C HIS A 142 -15.66 -6.03 2.88
N LEU A 143 -14.35 -6.33 2.92
CA LEU A 143 -13.87 -7.68 2.69
C LEU A 143 -14.33 -8.65 3.78
N GLN A 144 -14.33 -8.22 5.06
CA GLN A 144 -14.75 -9.04 6.19
C GLN A 144 -16.27 -9.26 6.25
N SER A 145 -17.09 -8.30 5.80
CA SER A 145 -18.56 -8.42 5.82
C SER A 145 -19.15 -9.30 4.72
N ASN A 146 -18.35 -9.66 3.71
CA ASN A 146 -18.76 -10.51 2.59
C ASN A 146 -18.50 -12.02 2.84
N PHE A 147 -18.41 -12.41 4.11
CA PHE A 147 -18.34 -13.79 4.62
C PHE A 147 -19.45 -14.01 5.66
#